data_AF-A0A8E2EP46-F1
#
_entry.id   AF-A0A8E2EP46-F1
#
_cell.length_a   1.000
_cell.length_b   1.000
_cell.length_c   1.000
_cell.angle_alpha   90.00
_cell.angle_beta   90.00
_cell.angle_gamma   90.00
#
_symmetry.space_group_name_H-M   'P 1'
#
loop_
_entity.id
_entity.type
_entity.pdbx_description
1 polymer ?
#
loop_
_entity_poly.entity_id
_entity_poly.type
_entity_poly.pdbx_seq_one_letter_code
_entity_poly.pdbx_strand_id
1 'polypeptide(L)'
;MRRLLRPSRSNKQTTTTPSTSLASAQSDSKVPQGLQVVTEGIDPIVDIIAVHGLNGHRDKTWTAGNGVNWLRDLLPQDLPNARIMA
;
A
#
# COMPACT_ATOMS: atom_id res chain seq x y z
N MET A 1 24.35 -26.74 6.53
CA MET A 1 24.73 -25.74 7.55
C MET A 1 23.45 -25.15 8.15
N ARG A 2 23.16 -25.40 9.43
CA ARG A 2 21.97 -24.91 10.13
C ARG A 2 22.41 -23.79 11.09
N ARG A 3 21.99 -22.55 10.84
CA ARG A 3 22.35 -21.37 11.64
C ARG A 3 21.32 -21.22 12.76
N LEU A 4 21.76 -21.42 14.00
CA LEU A 4 20.95 -21.26 15.21
C LEU A 4 20.63 -19.76 15.43
N LEU A 5 19.34 -19.44 15.59
CA LEU A 5 18.85 -18.11 15.92
C LEU A 5 18.99 -17.85 17.43
N ARG A 6 19.59 -16.73 17.81
CA ARG A 6 19.64 -16.24 19.21
C ARG A 6 18.39 -15.41 19.51
N PRO A 7 17.73 -15.57 20.67
CA PRO A 7 16.62 -14.70 21.07
C PRO A 7 17.14 -13.36 21.62
N SER A 8 16.55 -12.25 21.16
CA SER A 8 16.80 -10.91 21.69
C SER A 8 15.82 -10.60 22.83
N ARG A 9 16.35 -10.02 23.92
CA ARG A 9 15.65 -9.68 25.16
C ARG A 9 14.67 -8.51 24.94
N SER A 10 13.46 -8.64 25.48
CA SER A 10 12.49 -7.54 25.63
C SER A 10 12.72 -6.84 26.97
N ASN A 11 12.80 -5.50 26.97
CA ASN A 11 12.77 -4.69 28.19
C ASN A 11 11.57 -3.74 28.14
N LYS A 12 10.71 -3.81 29.16
CA LYS A 12 9.56 -2.91 29.37
C LYS A 12 10.04 -1.61 30.01
N GLN A 13 9.49 -0.48 29.57
CA GLN A 13 9.44 0.71 30.41
C GLN A 13 8.13 1.48 30.18
N THR A 14 7.34 1.56 31.24
CA THR A 14 6.16 2.41 31.43
C THR A 14 6.56 3.56 32.35
N THR A 15 6.27 4.82 31.98
CA THR A 15 5.90 5.92 32.91
C THR A 15 5.52 7.21 32.16
N THR A 16 4.24 7.59 32.29
CA THR A 16 3.64 8.93 32.58
C THR A 16 4.06 10.24 31.86
N THR A 17 3.01 10.91 31.36
CA THR A 17 2.76 12.22 30.71
C THR A 17 3.40 13.48 31.38
N PRO A 18 3.61 14.58 30.62
CA PRO A 18 2.56 15.60 30.48
C PRO A 18 2.40 16.20 29.07
N SER A 19 1.18 16.69 28.83
CA SER A 19 0.66 17.32 27.63
C SER A 19 1.53 18.47 27.14
N THR A 20 2.08 18.34 25.93
CA THR A 20 2.60 19.45 25.13
C THR A 20 1.82 19.44 23.82
N SER A 21 1.18 20.57 23.55
CA SER A 21 0.39 20.89 22.36
C SER A 21 0.80 20.11 21.10
N LEU A 22 -0.09 19.24 20.61
CA LEU A 22 -0.06 18.69 19.26
C LEU A 22 -0.33 19.83 18.27
N ALA A 23 0.64 20.74 18.14
CA ALA A 23 0.74 21.55 16.95
C ALA A 23 0.83 20.56 15.79
N SER A 24 -0.16 20.62 14.91
CA SER A 24 -0.27 19.84 13.70
C SER A 24 1.05 19.90 12.94
N ALA A 25 1.89 18.88 13.11
CA ALA A 25 2.91 18.54 12.15
C ALA A 25 2.15 18.10 10.91
N GLN A 26 1.77 19.08 10.08
CA GLN A 26 1.40 18.80 8.71
C GLN A 26 2.64 18.22 8.06
N SER A 27 2.76 16.90 8.12
CA SER A 27 3.62 16.19 7.20
C SER A 27 3.11 16.54 5.81
N ASP A 28 3.94 17.22 5.02
CA ASP A 28 3.84 17.24 3.56
C ASP A 28 3.91 15.78 3.07
N SER A 29 2.81 15.06 3.26
CA SER A 29 2.61 13.74 2.69
C SER A 29 2.41 14.00 1.21
N LYS A 30 3.51 13.99 0.46
CA LYS A 30 3.50 14.07 -1.00
C LYS A 30 2.46 13.07 -1.48
N VAL A 31 1.35 13.59 -2.02
CA VAL A 31 0.36 12.74 -2.71
C VAL A 31 1.15 12.01 -3.78
N PRO A 32 1.23 10.67 -3.73
CA PRO A 32 2.12 9.98 -4.63
C PRO A 32 1.60 10.16 -6.07
N GLN A 33 2.51 10.53 -6.96
CA GLN A 33 2.21 10.88 -8.35
C GLN A 33 2.80 9.84 -9.30
N GLY A 34 2.25 9.79 -10.51
CA GLY A 34 2.70 8.89 -11.56
C GLY A 34 2.06 7.50 -11.45
N LEU A 35 2.62 6.60 -12.25
CA LEU A 35 2.13 5.24 -12.44
C LEU A 35 2.78 4.30 -11.42
N GLN A 36 1.96 3.48 -10.76
CA GLN A 36 2.40 2.48 -9.79
C GLN A 36 2.02 1.08 -10.25
N VAL A 37 2.94 0.12 -10.12
CA VAL A 37 2.60 -1.31 -10.26
C VAL A 37 1.74 -1.73 -9.07
N VAL A 38 0.52 -2.16 -9.36
CA VAL A 38 -0.45 -2.68 -8.39
C VAL A 38 -0.24 -4.17 -8.17
N THR A 39 -0.01 -4.92 -9.25
CA THR A 39 0.44 -6.33 -9.21
C THR A 39 1.35 -6.62 -10.39
N GLU A 40 2.39 -7.43 -10.17
CA GLU A 40 3.31 -7.84 -11.24
C GLU A 40 2.71 -8.92 -12.15
N GLY A 41 1.72 -9.68 -11.66
CA GLY A 41 1.26 -10.90 -12.33
C GLY A 41 2.29 -12.05 -12.27
N ILE A 42 1.86 -13.24 -12.69
CA ILE A 42 2.71 -14.44 -12.84
C ILE A 42 3.08 -14.53 -14.31
N ASP A 43 4.38 -14.51 -14.65
CA ASP A 43 4.87 -14.55 -16.04
C ASP A 43 4.03 -13.68 -16.98
N PRO A 44 4.00 -12.35 -16.74
CA PRO A 44 2.97 -11.50 -17.32
C PRO A 44 3.04 -11.47 -18.84
N ILE A 45 1.89 -11.69 -19.48
CA ILE A 45 1.73 -11.68 -20.95
C ILE A 45 1.00 -10.44 -21.46
N VAL A 46 0.46 -9.63 -20.56
CA VAL A 46 -0.28 -8.41 -20.86
C VAL A 46 -0.10 -7.38 -19.74
N ASP A 47 -0.02 -6.11 -20.14
CA ASP A 47 -0.02 -4.97 -19.24
C ASP A 47 -1.40 -4.29 -19.26
N ILE A 48 -1.99 -4.08 -18.07
CA ILE A 48 -3.23 -3.32 -17.89
C ILE A 48 -2.88 -2.02 -17.17
N ILE A 49 -3.08 -0.89 -17.84
CA ILE A 49 -2.82 0.45 -17.30
C ILE A 49 -4.16 1.15 -17.06
N ALA A 50 -4.49 1.39 -15.78
CA ALA A 50 -5.72 2.04 -15.38
C ALA A 50 -5.49 3.54 -15.13
N VAL A 51 -6.18 4.39 -15.91
CA VAL A 51 -6.09 5.84 -15.78
C VAL A 51 -7.35 6.37 -15.11
N HIS A 52 -7.19 7.15 -14.03
CA HIS A 52 -8.32 7.76 -13.35
C HIS A 52 -8.82 9.03 -14.06
N GLY A 53 -10.08 9.41 -13.79
CA GLY A 53 -10.67 10.65 -14.30
C GLY A 53 -10.19 11.91 -13.58
N LEU A 54 -10.78 13.06 -13.95
CA LEU A 54 -10.53 14.35 -13.31
C LEU A 54 -10.80 14.26 -11.80
N ASN A 55 -9.91 14.86 -10.99
CA ASN A 55 -9.92 14.79 -9.53
C ASN A 55 -9.84 13.35 -8.93
N GLY A 56 -9.51 12.35 -9.75
CA GLY A 56 -9.24 11.00 -9.29
C GLY A 56 -7.88 10.88 -8.56
N HIS A 57 -7.69 9.73 -7.92
CA HIS A 57 -6.44 9.32 -7.28
C HIS A 57 -6.15 7.87 -7.64
N ARG A 58 -4.90 7.52 -7.98
CA ARG A 58 -4.56 6.16 -8.45
C ARG A 58 -5.02 5.04 -7.52
N ASP A 59 -4.91 5.21 -6.20
CA ASP A 59 -5.37 4.19 -5.24
C ASP A 59 -6.89 4.30 -4.93
N LYS A 60 -7.42 5.51 -4.75
CA LYS A 60 -8.79 5.70 -4.20
C LYS A 60 -9.88 5.56 -5.25
N THR A 61 -9.61 5.89 -6.52
CA THR A 61 -10.60 5.82 -7.60
C THR A 61 -11.19 4.42 -7.75
N TRP A 62 -10.35 3.40 -7.53
CA TRP A 62 -10.69 2.00 -7.73
C TRP A 62 -11.12 1.29 -6.45
N THR A 63 -11.18 2.02 -5.32
CA THR A 63 -11.51 1.46 -4.00
C THR A 63 -12.95 1.76 -3.65
N ALA A 64 -13.75 0.72 -3.45
CA ALA A 64 -15.14 0.83 -2.99
C ALA A 64 -15.21 1.26 -1.53
N GLY A 65 -16.40 1.68 -1.08
CA GLY A 65 -16.62 2.16 0.30
C GLY A 65 -16.31 1.13 1.39
N ASN A 66 -16.24 -0.16 1.05
CA ASN A 66 -15.83 -1.24 1.96
C ASN A 66 -14.31 -1.49 1.98
N GLY A 67 -13.51 -0.67 1.27
CA GLY A 67 -12.06 -0.79 1.20
C GLY A 67 -11.53 -1.77 0.15
N VAL A 68 -12.40 -2.46 -0.59
CA VAL A 68 -11.98 -3.35 -1.67
C VAL A 68 -11.57 -2.52 -2.88
N ASN A 69 -10.34 -2.70 -3.35
CA ASN A 69 -9.83 -2.12 -4.58
C ASN A 69 -9.86 -3.16 -5.69
N TRP A 70 -10.70 -2.97 -6.71
CA TRP A 70 -10.93 -4.02 -7.69
C TRP A 70 -9.69 -4.37 -8.53
N LEU A 71 -8.79 -3.41 -8.81
CA LEU A 71 -7.53 -3.67 -9.54
C LEU A 71 -6.54 -4.52 -8.73
N ARG A 72 -6.54 -4.34 -7.40
CA ARG A 72 -5.62 -5.02 -6.48
C ARG A 72 -6.17 -6.34 -5.95
N ASP A 73 -7.45 -6.35 -5.61
CA ASP A 73 -8.06 -7.42 -4.79
C ASP A 73 -8.87 -8.41 -5.63
N LEU A 74 -9.39 -8.00 -6.79
CA LEU A 74 -10.31 -8.81 -7.61
C LEU A 74 -9.69 -9.20 -8.95
N LEU A 75 -9.24 -8.22 -9.75
CA LEU A 75 -8.74 -8.44 -11.10
C LEU A 75 -7.56 -9.44 -11.21
N PRO A 76 -6.62 -9.51 -10.25
CA PRO A 76 -5.56 -10.51 -10.31
C PRO A 76 -6.06 -11.96 -10.16
N GLN A 77 -7.25 -12.18 -9.61
CA GLN A 77 -7.86 -13.51 -9.50
C GLN A 77 -8.36 -14.01 -10.86
N ASP A 78 -8.92 -13.10 -11.67
CA ASP A 78 -9.44 -13.41 -13.00
C ASP A 78 -8.33 -13.44 -14.06
N LEU A 79 -7.30 -12.60 -13.90
CA LEU A 79 -6.19 -12.44 -14.85
C LEU A 79 -4.82 -12.58 -14.14
N PRO A 80 -4.44 -13.80 -13.71
CA PRO A 80 -3.21 -14.00 -12.93
C PRO A 80 -1.93 -13.68 -13.72
N ASN A 81 -1.97 -13.76 -15.05
CA ASN A 81 -0.83 -13.43 -15.93
C ASN A 81 -0.85 -11.99 -16.45
N ALA A 82 -1.60 -11.08 -15.80
CA ALA A 82 -1.58 -9.66 -16.12
C ALA A 82 -0.73 -8.89 -15.11
N ARG A 83 0.13 -8.00 -15.61
CA ARG A 83 0.71 -6.92 -14.79
C ARG A 83 -0.26 -5.75 -14.81
N ILE A 84 -0.60 -5.24 -13.63
CA ILE A 84 -1.60 -4.18 -13.46
C ILE A 84 -0.90 -2.96 -12.89
N MET A 85 -1.15 -1.80 -13.50
CA MET A 85 -0.59 -0.51 -13.08
C MET A 85 -1.70 0.55 -13.02
N ALA A 86 -1.61 1.48 -12.07
CA ALA A 86 -2.57 2.57 -11.89
C ALA A 86 -1.88 3.85 -11.39
#